data_AF-A0A7W1DEW9-F1
#
_entry.id   AF-A0A7W1DEW9-F1
#
_cell.length_a   1.000
_cell.length_b   1.000
_cell.length_c   1.000
_cell.angle_alpha   90.00
_cell.angle_beta   90.00
_cell.angle_gamma   90.00
#
_symmetry.space_group_name_H-M   'P 1'
#
loop_
_entity.id
_entity.type
_entity.pdbx_description
1 polymer ?
#
loop_
_entity_poly.entity_id
_entity_poly.type
_entity_poly.pdbx_seq_one_letter_code
_entity_poly.pdbx_strand_id
1 'polypeptide(L)'
;MTHSLLLEVPESIYQPIVEEAEAEGRKVEEIALERLAVKKPRQTADPLDEFVGAFRSDVPDWADNHDKYLGENLMREMRGENE
;
A
#
# COMPACT_ATOMS: atom_id res chain seq x y z
N MET A 1 11.73 19.34 -14.20
CA MET A 1 12.67 20.30 -13.60
C MET A 1 13.45 19.56 -12.53
N THR A 2 14.77 19.75 -12.45
CA THR A 2 15.63 19.10 -11.43
C THR A 2 16.12 20.14 -10.42
N HIS A 3 16.26 19.73 -9.16
CA HIS A 3 16.73 20.58 -8.07
C HIS A 3 17.86 19.85 -7.32
N SER A 4 18.85 20.61 -6.84
CA SER A 4 19.93 20.09 -6.00
C SER A 4 19.56 20.24 -4.53
N LEU A 5 19.86 19.23 -3.73
CA LEU A 5 19.59 19.19 -2.30
C LEU A 5 20.87 18.82 -1.55
N LEU A 6 21.23 19.64 -0.55
CA LEU A 6 22.29 19.31 0.40
C LEU A 6 21.63 18.78 1.68
N LEU A 7 22.07 17.61 2.13
CA LEU A 7 21.53 16.95 3.32
C LEU A 7 22.66 16.65 4.30
N GLU A 8 22.53 17.16 5.52
CA GLU A 8 23.29 16.66 6.66
C GLU A 8 22.54 15.46 7.24
N VAL A 9 23.13 14.27 7.16
CA VAL A 9 22.54 13.03 7.66
C VAL A 9 23.45 12.41 8.72
N PRO A 10 22.88 11.71 9.72
CA PRO A 10 23.68 10.96 10.67
C PRO A 10 24.51 9.87 9.97
N GLU A 11 25.69 9.56 10.52
CA GLU A 11 26.57 8.50 10.01
C GLU A 11 25.85 7.15 9.89
N SER A 12 24.95 6.85 10.83
CA SER A 12 24.13 5.63 10.83
C SER A 12 23.20 5.50 9.62
N ILE A 13 22.94 6.59 8.91
CA ILE A 13 22.16 6.60 7.67
C ILE A 13 23.08 6.66 6.45
N TYR A 14 24.18 7.41 6.53
CA TYR A 14 25.13 7.57 5.43
C TYR A 14 25.92 6.29 5.14
N GLN A 15 26.51 5.68 6.17
CA GLN A 15 27.41 4.55 6.04
C GLN A 15 26.80 3.34 5.30
N PRO A 16 25.54 2.91 5.59
CA PRO A 16 24.92 1.81 4.83
C PRO A 16 24.71 2.12 3.34
N ILE A 17 24.48 3.39 2.98
CA ILE A 17 24.29 3.81 1.58
C ILE A 17 25.62 3.72 0.83
N VAL A 18 26.72 4.08 1.50
CA VAL A 18 28.08 3.95 0.95
C VAL A 18 28.43 2.49 0.69
N GLU A 19 28.21 1.62 1.68
CA GLU A 19 28.51 0.19 1.55
C GLU A 19 27.71 -0.47 0.42
N GLU A 20 26.44 -0.11 0.26
CA GLU A 20 25.58 -0.58 -0.83
C GLU A 20 26.06 -0.05 -2.19
N ALA A 21 26.41 1.24 -2.27
CA ALA A 21 26.94 1.85 -3.48
C ALA A 21 28.26 1.20 -3.92
N GLU A 22 29.15 0.91 -2.98
CA GLU A 22 30.42 0.21 -3.25
C GLU A 22 30.18 -1.23 -3.71
N ALA A 23 29.27 -1.96 -3.06
CA ALA A 23 28.93 -3.33 -3.42
C ALA A 23 28.33 -3.43 -4.84
N GLU A 24 27.53 -2.44 -5.24
CA GLU A 24 26.86 -2.41 -6.54
C GLU A 24 27.66 -1.67 -7.63
N GLY A 25 28.79 -1.05 -7.27
CA GLY A 25 29.56 -0.20 -8.19
C GLY A 25 28.80 1.05 -8.67
N ARG A 26 27.86 1.52 -7.85
CA ARG A 26 26.98 2.66 -8.13
C ARG A 26 27.42 3.89 -7.36
N LYS A 27 26.82 5.04 -7.66
CA LYS A 27 27.06 6.27 -6.89
C LYS A 27 26.18 6.33 -5.65
N VAL A 28 26.72 6.90 -4.56
CA VAL A 28 25.98 7.12 -3.31
C VAL A 28 24.71 7.93 -3.56
N GLU A 29 24.77 8.93 -4.45
CA GLU A 29 23.62 9.76 -4.81
C GLU A 29 22.52 8.98 -5.53
N GLU A 30 22.85 7.94 -6.29
CA GLU A 30 21.88 7.11 -6.99
C GLU A 30 21.09 6.25 -6.01
N ILE A 31 21.79 5.62 -5.05
CA ILE A 31 21.18 4.85 -3.96
C ILE A 31 20.33 5.77 -3.07
N ALA A 32 20.86 6.95 -2.73
CA ALA A 32 20.16 7.93 -1.90
C ALA A 32 18.88 8.43 -2.58
N LEU A 33 18.92 8.75 -3.87
CA LEU A 33 17.74 9.18 -4.65
C LEU A 33 16.71 8.06 -4.74
N GLU A 34 17.13 6.82 -4.96
CA GLU A 34 16.24 5.66 -5.00
C GLU A 34 15.49 5.50 -3.67
N ARG A 35 16.21 5.52 -2.54
CA ARG A 35 15.60 5.42 -1.20
C ARG A 35 14.70 6.60 -0.86
N LEU A 36 15.06 7.81 -1.28
CA LEU A 36 14.19 9.00 -1.14
C LEU A 36 12.92 8.87 -1.99
N ALA A 37 13.01 8.27 -3.18
CA ALA A 37 11.87 8.04 -4.06
C ALA A 37 10.92 6.94 -3.56
N VAL A 38 11.41 5.96 -2.79
CA VAL A 38 10.56 4.90 -2.20
C VAL A 38 9.55 5.47 -1.19
N LYS A 39 9.83 6.62 -0.58
CA LYS A 39 8.79 7.42 0.09
C LYS A 39 7.97 8.20 -0.94
N LYS A 40 7.17 7.49 -1.72
CA LYS A 40 5.93 8.06 -2.26
C LYS A 40 5.18 8.74 -1.12
N PRO A 41 4.49 9.88 -1.36
CA PRO A 41 3.79 10.59 -0.31
C PRO A 41 2.93 9.61 0.50
N ARG A 42 3.21 9.53 1.80
CA ARG A 42 2.21 9.10 2.79
C ARG A 42 0.98 9.95 2.48
N GLN A 43 -0.15 9.32 2.16
CA GLN A 43 -1.41 9.91 1.70
C GLN A 43 -1.52 10.12 0.18
N THR A 44 -1.53 9.03 -0.59
CA THR A 44 -2.69 8.88 -1.46
C THR A 44 -3.85 8.51 -0.53
N ALA A 45 -4.96 9.26 -0.56
CA ALA A 45 -6.18 8.88 0.15
C ALA A 45 -6.40 7.37 -0.03
N ASP A 46 -6.83 6.67 1.04
CA ASP A 46 -7.20 5.27 0.90
C ASP A 46 -8.18 5.20 -0.27
N PRO A 47 -7.85 4.50 -1.38
CA PRO A 47 -8.73 4.43 -2.53
C PRO A 47 -10.08 3.78 -2.17
N LEU A 48 -10.18 3.17 -0.98
CA LEU A 48 -11.39 2.60 -0.45
C LEU A 48 -12.22 3.54 0.44
N ASP A 49 -11.68 4.71 0.80
CA ASP A 49 -12.34 5.67 1.69
C ASP A 49 -13.68 6.15 1.11
N GLU A 50 -13.77 6.34 -0.21
CA GLU A 50 -14.99 6.74 -0.90
C GLU A 50 -16.11 5.68 -0.87
N PHE A 51 -15.75 4.41 -0.60
CA PHE A 51 -16.71 3.30 -0.56
C PHE A 51 -17.29 3.05 0.84
N VAL A 52 -16.77 3.71 1.88
CA VAL A 52 -17.29 3.61 3.24
C VAL A 52 -18.73 4.14 3.27
N GLY A 53 -19.70 3.24 3.48
CA GLY A 53 -21.13 3.58 3.51
C GLY A 53 -21.74 3.88 2.13
N ALA A 54 -21.02 3.62 1.03
CA ALA A 54 -21.53 3.83 -0.33
C ALA A 54 -22.67 2.86 -0.70
N PHE A 55 -22.71 1.68 -0.05
CA PHE A 55 -23.74 0.67 -0.27
C PHE A 55 -24.78 0.70 0.85
N ARG A 56 -26.05 0.83 0.46
CA ARG A 56 -27.19 0.64 1.35
C ARG A 56 -27.69 -0.80 1.21
N SER A 57 -27.79 -1.51 2.32
CA SER A 57 -28.31 -2.87 2.39
C SER A 57 -29.36 -2.94 3.50
N ASP A 58 -30.40 -3.74 3.29
CA ASP A 58 -31.39 -4.05 4.32
C ASP A 58 -30.90 -5.16 5.28
N VAL A 59 -29.64 -5.60 5.14
CA VAL A 59 -28.98 -6.56 6.03
C VAL A 59 -28.22 -5.80 7.13
N PRO A 60 -28.76 -5.71 8.36
CA PRO A 60 -28.28 -4.79 9.39
C PRO A 60 -26.94 -5.20 10.02
N ASP A 61 -26.55 -6.47 9.92
CA ASP A 61 -25.38 -7.09 10.54
C ASP A 61 -24.38 -7.65 9.52
N TRP A 62 -24.48 -7.19 8.26
CA TRP A 62 -23.61 -7.62 7.17
C TRP A 62 -22.12 -7.47 7.51
N ALA A 63 -21.73 -6.36 8.15
CA ALA A 63 -20.33 -6.12 8.49
C ALA A 63 -19.74 -7.23 9.39
N ASP A 64 -20.53 -7.73 10.35
CA ASP A 64 -20.09 -8.74 11.31
C ASP A 64 -20.25 -10.18 10.80
N ASN A 65 -21.20 -10.41 9.88
CA ASN A 65 -21.58 -11.75 9.39
C ASN A 65 -21.32 -11.96 7.89
N HIS A 66 -20.53 -11.11 7.22
CA HIS A 66 -20.31 -11.14 5.78
C HIS A 66 -19.87 -12.53 5.27
N ASP A 67 -18.93 -13.20 5.95
CA ASP A 67 -18.46 -14.54 5.57
C ASP A 67 -19.58 -15.58 5.54
N LYS A 68 -20.48 -15.53 6.53
CA LYS A 68 -21.64 -16.42 6.60
C LYS A 68 -22.55 -16.21 5.40
N TYR A 69 -22.90 -14.96 5.11
CA TYR A 69 -23.81 -14.62 4.01
C TYR A 69 -23.21 -14.94 2.64
N LEU A 70 -21.91 -14.69 2.45
CA LEU A 70 -21.20 -15.10 1.23
C LEU A 70 -21.19 -16.62 1.07
N GLY A 71 -20.93 -17.36 2.16
CA GLY A 71 -20.96 -18.82 2.15
C GLY A 71 -22.36 -19.39 1.87
N GLU A 72 -23.40 -18.82 2.47
CA GLU A 72 -24.79 -19.22 2.20
C GLU A 72 -25.17 -18.97 0.74
N ASN A 73 -24.80 -17.83 0.18
CA ASN A 73 -25.07 -17.52 -1.23
C ASN A 73 -24.33 -18.50 -2.16
N LEU A 74 -23.04 -18.75 -1.93
CA LEU A 74 -22.26 -19.70 -2.71
C LEU A 74 -22.88 -21.11 -2.69
N MET A 75 -23.37 -21.56 -1.52
CA MET A 75 -24.04 -22.85 -1.40
C MET A 75 -25.36 -22.90 -2.17
N ARG A 76 -26.12 -21.80 -2.24
CA ARG A 76 -27.35 -21.71 -3.05
C ARG A 76 -27.04 -21.74 -4.54
N GLU A 77 -26.01 -21.02 -4.98
CA GLU A 77 -25.55 -21.06 -6.38
C GLU A 77 -25.15 -22.48 -6.80
N MET A 78 -24.37 -23.17 -5.96
CA MET A 78 -23.95 -24.56 -6.21
C MET A 78 -25.13 -25.53 -6.25
N ARG A 79 -26.26 -25.19 -5.61
CA ARG A 79 -27.50 -25.98 -5.62
C ARG A 79 -28.48 -25.57 -6.73
N GLY A 80 -28.16 -24.53 -7.50
CA GLY A 80 -29.05 -24.00 -8.55
C GLY A 80 -30.27 -23.27 -8.01
N GLU A 81 -30.17 -22.69 -6.81
CA GLU A 81 -31.29 -22.02 -6.12
C GLU A 81 -31.32 -20.49 -6.36
N ASN A 82 -30.39 -19.95 -7.16
CA ASN A 82 -30.40 -18.55 -7.61
C ASN A 82 -30.98 -18.45 -9.03
N GLU A 83 -32.31 -18.46 -9.15
CA GLU A 83 -33.07 -17.96 -10.32
C GLU A 83 -34.04 -16.85 -9.90
#